data_AF-A0A9P0VSA7-F1
#
_entry.id   AF-A0A9P0VSA7-F1
#
_cell.length_a   1.000
_cell.length_b   1.000
_cell.length_c   1.000
_cell.angle_alpha   90.00
_cell.angle_beta   90.00
_cell.angle_gamma   90.00
#
_symmetry.space_group_name_H-M   'P 1'
#
loop_
_entity.id
_entity.type
_entity.pdbx_description
1 polymer ?
#
loop_
_entity_poly.entity_id
_entity_poly.type
_entity_poly.pdbx_seq_one_letter_code
_entity_poly.pdbx_strand_id
1 'polypeptide(L)'
;MQLHSHNATEKEVKSAMKDLGIQRAKLHGWPNTYSFTKAMGEMLVLAFADNLCAIILRPTIITSTYKEPFPGWIEGARTMDIFVLMYGKGKSNFMIGDPDSILDVIPVDMVVNSMLAAVVHHDHNRRERSSPSSFIYHIGSSDSNVCRPLKLCDVISMMYRYFTNNPWTSMRGEVVKVREYVLLPSITSLRRYITIHYLPLLQVLKLMNMLLYHYFDDKCAAVEKNISMVIRFAEIYRPYVFFYGMRVFYSPSHYHPFMFTL
;
A
#
# COMPACT_ATOMS: atom_id res chain seq x y z
N MET A 1 17.23 -18.81 15.54
CA MET A 1 18.39 -19.40 16.24
C MET A 1 18.95 -20.66 15.58
N GLN A 2 18.23 -21.39 14.73
CA GLN A 2 18.74 -22.61 14.05
C GLN A 2 19.48 -22.40 12.70
N LEU A 3 19.55 -21.17 12.16
CA LEU A 3 20.16 -20.90 10.84
C LEU A 3 21.67 -20.56 10.91
N HIS A 4 22.17 -20.10 12.05
CA HIS A 4 23.62 -19.87 12.23
C HIS A 4 24.42 -21.16 12.40
N SER A 5 23.76 -22.30 12.66
CA SER A 5 24.43 -23.60 12.83
C SER A 5 24.74 -24.33 11.52
N HIS A 6 24.42 -23.74 10.35
CA HIS A 6 24.51 -24.40 9.04
C HIS A 6 25.33 -23.64 7.98
N ASN A 7 26.26 -22.73 8.37
CA ASN A 7 27.02 -21.91 7.41
C ASN A 7 26.15 -21.14 6.38
N ALA A 8 24.89 -20.83 6.73
CA ALA A 8 23.99 -20.09 5.86
C ALA A 8 24.50 -18.65 5.66
N THR A 9 24.44 -18.17 4.42
CA THR A 9 24.80 -16.79 4.08
C THR A 9 23.83 -15.81 4.71
N GLU A 10 24.27 -14.57 4.97
CA GLU A 10 23.42 -13.51 5.53
C GLU A 10 22.16 -13.28 4.69
N LYS A 11 22.27 -13.41 3.36
CA LYS A 11 21.16 -13.28 2.42
C LYS A 11 20.11 -14.38 2.61
N GLU A 12 20.53 -15.62 2.83
CA GLU A 12 19.64 -16.75 3.09
C GLU A 12 18.94 -16.60 4.44
N VAL A 13 19.69 -16.21 5.48
CA VAL A 13 19.12 -15.91 6.80
C VAL A 13 18.06 -14.81 6.68
N LYS A 14 18.36 -13.72 5.98
CA LYS A 14 17.43 -12.60 5.76
C LYS A 14 16.17 -13.04 4.99
N SER A 15 16.31 -13.89 3.99
CA SER A 15 15.16 -14.43 3.25
C SER A 15 14.29 -15.32 4.14
N ALA A 16 14.90 -16.27 4.86
CA ALA A 16 14.18 -17.17 5.76
C ALA A 16 13.46 -16.40 6.88
N MET A 17 14.09 -15.36 7.44
CA MET A 17 13.47 -14.49 8.45
C MET A 17 12.28 -13.72 7.89
N LYS A 18 12.35 -13.27 6.64
CA LYS A 18 11.22 -12.61 5.96
C LYS A 18 10.05 -13.57 5.78
N ASP A 19 10.32 -14.80 5.34
CA ASP A 19 9.29 -15.81 5.10
C ASP A 19 8.64 -16.25 6.42
N LEU A 20 9.44 -16.45 7.48
CA LEU A 20 8.94 -16.73 8.83
C LEU A 20 8.04 -15.60 9.35
N GLY A 21 8.43 -14.34 9.13
CA GLY A 21 7.61 -13.20 9.49
C GLY A 21 6.24 -13.24 8.81
N ILE A 22 6.22 -13.51 7.50
CA ILE A 22 4.96 -13.63 6.73
C ILE A 22 4.10 -14.79 7.24
N GLN A 23 4.72 -15.94 7.52
CA GLN A 23 4.01 -17.10 8.08
C GLN A 23 3.38 -16.78 9.44
N ARG A 24 4.13 -16.11 10.34
CA ARG A 24 3.61 -15.69 11.65
C ARG A 24 2.46 -14.69 11.52
N ALA A 25 2.59 -13.70 10.66
CA ALA A 25 1.50 -12.75 10.42
C ALA A 25 0.22 -13.47 9.98
N LYS A 26 0.33 -14.37 9.00
CA LYS A 26 -0.81 -15.17 8.52
C LYS A 26 -1.39 -16.10 9.58
N LEU A 27 -0.55 -16.73 10.40
CA LEU A 27 -0.99 -17.58 11.51
C LEU A 27 -1.91 -16.83 12.48
N HIS A 28 -1.63 -15.54 12.70
CA HIS A 28 -2.43 -14.66 13.55
C HIS A 28 -3.49 -13.85 12.80
N GLY A 29 -3.82 -14.21 11.55
CA GLY A 29 -4.89 -13.58 10.77
C GLY A 29 -4.53 -12.24 10.13
N TRP A 30 -3.26 -11.84 10.12
CA TRP A 30 -2.82 -10.57 9.55
C TRP A 30 -2.32 -10.73 8.10
N PRO A 31 -2.66 -9.80 7.19
CA PRO A 31 -2.34 -9.91 5.77
C PRO A 31 -0.84 -9.81 5.49
N ASN A 32 -0.10 -9.10 6.33
CA ASN A 32 1.35 -8.97 6.23
C ASN A 32 2.00 -8.67 7.58
N THR A 33 3.33 -8.71 7.59
CA THR A 33 4.16 -8.43 8.77
C THR A 33 3.99 -7.01 9.29
N TYR A 34 3.77 -6.03 8.41
CA TYR A 34 3.62 -4.63 8.82
C TYR A 34 2.38 -4.47 9.71
N SER A 35 1.19 -4.85 9.22
CA SER A 35 -0.05 -4.75 9.99
C SER A 35 0.00 -5.60 11.26
N PHE A 36 0.62 -6.79 11.20
CA PHE A 36 0.83 -7.62 12.38
C PHE A 36 1.67 -6.91 13.46
N THR A 37 2.82 -6.34 13.07
CA THR A 37 3.70 -5.64 14.02
C THR A 37 3.09 -4.36 14.58
N LYS A 38 2.29 -3.64 13.78
CA LYS A 38 1.54 -2.47 14.25
C LYS A 38 0.50 -2.86 15.29
N ALA A 39 -0.28 -3.92 15.03
CA ALA A 39 -1.25 -4.42 16.00
C ALA A 39 -0.59 -4.88 17.32
N MET A 40 0.53 -5.60 17.25
CA MET A 40 1.30 -5.95 18.44
C MET A 40 1.78 -4.72 19.19
N GLY A 41 2.26 -3.69 18.48
CA GLY A 41 2.67 -2.43 19.07
C GLY A 41 1.54 -1.72 19.81
N GLU A 42 0.35 -1.66 19.21
CA GLU A 42 -0.84 -1.12 19.87
C GLU A 42 -1.22 -1.90 21.13
N MET A 43 -1.19 -3.24 21.08
CA MET A 43 -1.44 -4.08 22.24
C MET A 43 -0.44 -3.82 23.37
N LEU A 44 0.84 -3.64 23.04
CA LEU A 44 1.88 -3.31 24.03
C LEU A 44 1.65 -1.92 24.62
N VAL A 45 1.36 -0.91 23.79
CA VAL A 45 1.06 0.44 24.27
C VAL A 45 -0.11 0.40 25.23
N LEU A 46 -1.20 -0.29 24.89
CA LEU A 46 -2.38 -0.42 25.75
C LEU A 46 -2.10 -1.20 27.03
N ALA A 47 -1.24 -2.23 26.97
CA ALA A 47 -0.87 -3.04 28.13
C ALA A 47 0.03 -2.30 29.13
N PHE A 48 0.85 -1.34 28.65
CA PHE A 48 1.75 -0.55 29.49
C PHE A 48 1.28 0.90 29.70
N ALA A 49 0.06 1.23 29.26
CA ALA A 49 -0.49 2.58 29.36
C ALA A 49 -0.93 2.95 30.79
N ASP A 50 -0.82 2.06 31.79
CA ASP A 50 -1.20 2.22 33.21
C ASP A 50 -1.72 3.62 33.61
N ASN A 51 -0.81 4.59 33.80
CA ASN A 51 -1.12 5.98 34.22
C ASN A 51 -0.98 7.03 33.10
N LEU A 52 -0.76 6.61 31.87
CA LEU A 52 -0.54 7.46 30.69
C LEU A 52 -1.79 7.48 29.81
N CYS A 53 -2.28 8.67 29.49
CA CYS A 53 -3.30 8.83 28.45
C CYS A 53 -2.68 8.49 27.08
N ALA A 54 -2.96 7.29 26.56
CA ALA A 54 -2.51 6.87 25.26
C ALA A 54 -3.57 7.19 24.18
N ILE A 55 -3.15 7.85 23.10
CA ILE A 55 -4.00 8.15 21.94
C ILE A 55 -3.39 7.40 20.76
N ILE A 56 -4.15 6.46 20.20
CA ILE A 56 -3.78 5.67 19.02
C ILE A 56 -4.57 6.22 17.83
N LEU A 57 -3.84 6.67 16.81
CA LEU A 57 -4.41 7.19 15.57
C LEU A 57 -4.17 6.15 14.46
N ARG A 58 -5.23 5.74 13.77
CA ARG A 58 -5.24 4.78 12.66
C ARG A 58 -5.65 5.48 11.38
N PRO A 59 -4.71 6.16 10.70
CA PRO A 59 -4.99 6.81 9.43
C PRO A 59 -5.20 5.78 8.31
N THR A 60 -5.97 6.14 7.28
CA THR A 60 -6.06 5.35 6.05
C THR A 60 -4.82 5.58 5.16
N ILE A 61 -4.89 5.29 3.86
CA ILE A 61 -3.72 5.41 2.98
C ILE A 61 -3.33 6.89 2.89
N ILE A 62 -2.23 7.26 3.53
CA ILE A 62 -1.75 8.64 3.54
C ILE A 62 -1.22 9.02 2.15
N THR A 63 -1.67 10.16 1.64
CA THR A 63 -1.22 10.75 0.36
C THR A 63 -0.57 12.11 0.58
N SER A 64 -0.12 12.74 -0.51
CA SER A 64 0.42 14.10 -0.49
C SER A 64 -0.53 15.10 0.16
N THR A 65 0.03 16.20 0.64
CA THR A 65 -0.70 17.28 1.29
C THR A 65 -1.78 17.88 0.40
N TYR A 66 -2.91 18.22 1.00
CA TYR A 66 -3.96 18.97 0.34
C TYR A 66 -3.63 20.46 0.29
N LYS A 67 -3.14 21.02 1.40
CA LYS A 67 -2.91 22.46 1.57
C LYS A 67 -1.56 22.81 2.19
N GLU A 68 -1.18 22.20 3.32
CA GLU A 68 0.01 22.63 4.10
C GLU A 68 1.12 21.58 4.07
N PRO A 69 2.41 21.96 3.92
CA PRO A 69 2.94 23.31 3.78
C PRO A 69 2.68 23.96 2.40
N PHE A 70 2.40 23.14 1.39
CA PHE A 70 1.86 23.54 0.09
C PHE A 70 1.21 22.30 -0.56
N PRO A 71 0.26 22.45 -1.52
CA PRO A 71 -0.41 21.31 -2.14
C PRO A 71 0.56 20.36 -2.88
N GLY A 72 0.37 19.06 -2.69
CA GLY A 72 1.15 18.02 -3.38
C GLY A 72 2.53 17.74 -2.76
N TRP A 73 2.85 18.31 -1.59
CA TRP A 73 4.07 17.96 -0.86
C TRP A 73 4.00 16.52 -0.35
N ILE A 74 5.12 15.81 -0.47
CA ILE A 74 5.29 14.46 0.05
C ILE A 74 6.75 14.17 0.40
N GLU A 75 6.98 13.51 1.53
CA GLU A 75 8.30 13.00 1.92
C GLU A 75 8.56 11.59 1.36
N GLY A 76 8.91 11.58 0.07
CA GLY A 76 9.21 10.36 -0.68
C GLY A 76 7.97 9.57 -1.09
N ALA A 77 7.96 9.08 -2.32
CA ALA A 77 6.83 8.32 -2.85
C ALA A 77 6.72 6.93 -2.20
N ARG A 78 5.55 6.61 -1.66
CA ARG A 78 5.27 5.30 -1.07
C ARG A 78 3.98 4.73 -1.67
N THR A 79 3.83 3.41 -1.65
CA THR A 79 2.57 2.71 -1.98
C THR A 79 1.81 3.32 -3.19
N MET A 80 0.78 4.13 -2.94
CA MET A 80 -0.07 4.74 -3.98
C MET A 80 0.68 5.76 -4.84
N ASP A 81 1.57 6.55 -4.26
CA ASP A 81 2.33 7.59 -4.98
C ASP A 81 3.25 6.97 -6.03
N ILE A 82 3.78 5.77 -5.75
CA ILE A 82 4.60 5.01 -6.70
C ILE A 82 3.76 4.66 -7.93
N PHE A 83 2.52 4.25 -7.76
CA PHE A 83 1.62 3.96 -8.87
C PHE A 83 1.31 5.20 -9.70
N VAL A 84 1.00 6.32 -9.03
CA VAL A 84 0.75 7.60 -9.70
C VAL A 84 1.97 8.05 -10.51
N LEU A 85 3.17 7.97 -9.93
CA LEU A 85 4.42 8.34 -10.61
C LEU A 85 4.77 7.41 -11.77
N MET A 86 4.59 6.10 -11.61
CA MET A 86 4.88 5.13 -12.66
C MET A 86 3.94 5.31 -13.85
N TYR A 87 2.67 5.61 -13.60
CA TYR A 87 1.71 5.94 -14.64
C TYR A 87 2.03 7.26 -15.35
N GLY A 88 2.25 8.33 -14.58
CA GLY A 88 2.58 9.64 -15.14
C GLY A 88 3.84 9.60 -16.03
N LYS A 89 4.85 8.82 -15.62
CA LYS A 89 6.08 8.60 -16.40
C LYS A 89 5.91 7.64 -17.59
N GLY A 90 4.71 7.11 -17.83
CA GLY A 90 4.43 6.15 -18.91
C GLY A 90 5.11 4.79 -18.74
N LYS A 91 5.55 4.45 -17.52
CA LYS A 91 6.24 3.19 -17.21
C LYS A 91 5.30 2.05 -16.86
N SER A 92 4.05 2.36 -16.52
CA SER A 92 2.99 1.38 -16.31
C SER A 92 1.68 1.93 -16.85
N ASN A 93 0.85 1.05 -17.40
CA ASN A 93 -0.51 1.36 -17.86
C ASN A 93 -1.51 0.28 -17.44
N PHE A 94 -1.20 -0.54 -16.43
CA PHE A 94 -2.11 -1.57 -15.93
C PHE A 94 -2.13 -1.59 -14.40
N MET A 95 -3.31 -1.81 -13.80
CA MET A 95 -3.51 -1.89 -12.35
C MET A 95 -4.24 -3.18 -12.04
N ILE A 96 -4.00 -3.72 -10.86
CA ILE A 96 -4.68 -4.90 -10.36
C ILE A 96 -5.63 -4.46 -9.26
N GLY A 97 -6.86 -4.93 -9.30
CA GLY A 97 -7.83 -4.69 -8.25
C GLY A 97 -9.26 -4.81 -8.76
N ASP A 98 -10.18 -4.87 -7.81
CA ASP A 98 -11.61 -4.77 -8.09
C ASP A 98 -11.95 -3.30 -8.40
N PRO A 99 -12.61 -2.99 -9.54
CA PRO A 99 -13.00 -1.62 -9.87
C PRO A 99 -13.86 -0.95 -8.79
N ASP A 100 -14.66 -1.73 -8.07
CA ASP A 100 -15.56 -1.25 -7.01
C ASP A 100 -14.92 -1.27 -5.62
N SER A 101 -13.64 -1.67 -5.51
CA SER A 101 -12.91 -1.60 -4.25
C SER A 101 -12.79 -0.15 -3.78
N ILE A 102 -13.14 0.09 -2.52
CA ILE A 102 -13.00 1.40 -1.87
C ILE A 102 -11.51 1.63 -1.58
N LEU A 103 -10.97 2.71 -2.14
CA LEU A 103 -9.63 3.18 -1.87
C LEU A 103 -9.69 4.39 -0.93
N ASP A 104 -9.68 4.13 0.37
CA ASP A 104 -9.65 5.21 1.36
C ASP A 104 -8.26 5.81 1.46
N VAL A 105 -8.15 7.06 1.00
CA VAL A 105 -6.94 7.87 1.05
C VAL A 105 -7.17 9.12 1.90
N ILE A 106 -6.14 9.58 2.60
CA ILE A 106 -6.21 10.80 3.40
C ILE A 106 -4.95 11.66 3.19
N PRO A 107 -5.09 12.97 2.91
CA PRO A 107 -3.94 13.87 2.85
C PRO A 107 -3.17 13.93 4.17
N VAL A 108 -1.84 13.92 4.12
CA VAL A 108 -1.00 13.91 5.32
C VAL A 108 -1.23 15.12 6.25
N ASP A 109 -1.52 16.29 5.70
CA ASP A 109 -1.82 17.49 6.48
C ASP A 109 -3.13 17.37 7.27
N MET A 110 -4.12 16.64 6.73
CA MET A 110 -5.32 16.31 7.48
C MET A 110 -5.03 15.35 8.63
N VAL A 111 -4.16 14.35 8.43
CA VAL A 111 -3.75 13.42 9.51
C VAL A 111 -3.05 14.18 10.63
N VAL A 112 -2.15 15.10 10.30
CA VAL A 112 -1.46 15.95 11.28
C VAL A 112 -2.47 16.82 12.04
N ASN A 113 -3.43 17.45 11.34
CA ASN A 113 -4.47 18.24 11.98
C ASN A 113 -5.36 17.39 12.91
N SER A 114 -5.72 16.17 12.52
CA SER A 114 -6.45 15.24 13.39
C SER A 114 -5.64 14.84 14.63
N MET A 115 -4.33 14.61 14.47
CA MET A 115 -3.44 14.33 15.60
C MET A 115 -3.40 15.50 16.59
N LEU A 116 -3.21 16.72 16.10
CA LEU A 116 -3.19 17.93 16.94
C LEU A 116 -4.54 18.14 17.64
N ALA A 117 -5.65 17.97 16.92
CA ALA A 117 -6.99 18.08 17.48
C ALA A 117 -7.24 17.04 18.59
N ALA A 118 -6.83 15.79 18.39
CA ALA A 118 -6.95 14.74 19.40
C ALA A 118 -6.14 15.08 20.65
N VAL A 119 -4.90 15.54 20.49
CA VAL A 119 -4.04 15.94 21.63
C VAL A 119 -4.69 17.08 22.41
N VAL A 120 -5.13 18.15 21.75
CA VAL A 120 -5.76 19.31 22.41
C VAL A 120 -7.07 18.90 23.10
N HIS A 121 -7.90 18.08 22.44
CA HIS A 121 -9.15 17.59 23.01
C HIS A 121 -8.91 16.79 24.30
N HIS A 122 -7.90 15.91 24.31
CA HIS A 122 -7.61 15.10 25.48
C HIS A 122 -6.86 15.85 26.57
N ASP A 123 -6.03 16.83 26.25
CA ASP A 123 -5.37 17.68 27.25
C ASP A 123 -6.39 18.51 28.04
N HIS A 124 -7.35 19.14 27.36
CA HIS A 124 -8.38 19.94 28.03
C HIS A 124 -9.27 19.09 28.95
N ASN A 125 -9.68 17.91 28.47
CA ASN A 125 -10.54 17.00 29.22
C ASN A 125 -9.79 16.14 30.25
N ARG A 126 -8.46 16.25 30.32
CA ARG A 126 -7.65 15.50 31.30
C ARG A 126 -7.94 15.95 32.73
N ARG A 127 -8.27 17.23 32.93
CA ARG A 127 -8.52 17.81 34.27
C ARG A 127 -9.84 17.37 34.87
N GLU A 128 -10.80 16.94 34.05
CA GLU A 128 -12.14 16.53 34.47
C GLU A 128 -12.29 15.01 34.62
N ARG A 129 -11.31 14.22 34.16
CA ARG A 129 -11.36 12.75 34.19
C ARG A 129 -10.62 12.21 35.41
N SER A 130 -11.33 11.41 36.21
CA SER A 130 -10.79 10.77 37.42
C SER A 130 -9.82 9.63 37.13
N SER A 131 -9.77 9.10 35.91
CA SER A 131 -8.92 7.96 35.53
C SER A 131 -8.32 8.14 34.13
N PRO A 132 -7.05 7.72 33.90
CA PRO A 132 -6.47 7.66 32.57
C PRO A 132 -7.23 6.65 31.71
N SER A 133 -7.56 7.04 30.48
CA SER A 133 -8.20 6.17 29.50
C SER A 133 -7.45 6.24 28.17
N SER A 134 -7.35 5.11 27.49
CA SER A 134 -6.77 5.04 26.15
C SER A 134 -7.84 5.28 25.09
N PHE A 135 -7.47 5.98 24.00
CA PHE A 135 -8.39 6.37 22.93
C PHE A 135 -7.87 5.89 21.57
N ILE A 136 -8.79 5.44 20.71
CA ILE A 136 -8.47 4.99 19.36
C ILE A 136 -9.30 5.80 18.38
N TYR A 137 -8.64 6.49 17.44
CA TYR A 137 -9.26 7.26 16.37
C TYR A 137 -8.92 6.65 15.02
N HIS A 138 -9.95 6.34 14.23
CA HIS A 138 -9.77 6.04 12.80
C HIS A 138 -9.83 7.36 12.03
N ILE A 139 -8.86 7.60 11.16
CA ILE A 139 -8.78 8.83 10.37
C ILE A 139 -8.81 8.45 8.90
N GLY A 140 -9.98 8.57 8.27
CA GLY A 140 -10.19 8.22 6.88
C GLY A 140 -11.12 9.20 6.19
N SER A 141 -11.02 9.23 4.86
CA SER A 141 -11.91 10.04 4.02
C SER A 141 -13.28 9.38 3.84
N SER A 142 -13.36 8.05 3.88
CA SER A 142 -14.61 7.33 3.61
C SER A 142 -15.66 7.53 4.70
N ASP A 143 -15.23 7.70 5.96
CA ASP A 143 -16.13 7.98 7.08
C ASP A 143 -16.76 9.38 6.96
N SER A 144 -16.04 10.34 6.39
CA SER A 144 -16.56 11.69 6.12
C SER A 144 -17.35 11.82 4.82
N ASN A 145 -17.22 10.86 3.89
CA ASN A 145 -17.86 10.85 2.58
C ASN A 145 -18.66 9.56 2.34
N VAL A 146 -19.52 9.23 3.32
CA VAL A 146 -20.36 8.01 3.36
C VAL A 146 -21.20 7.83 2.08
N CYS A 147 -21.58 8.94 1.43
CA CYS A 147 -22.42 8.92 0.25
C CYS A 147 -21.67 8.65 -1.06
N ARG A 148 -20.33 8.84 -1.11
CA ARG A 148 -19.52 8.58 -2.32
C ARG A 148 -18.07 8.24 -1.96
N PRO A 149 -17.80 7.04 -1.41
CA PRO A 149 -16.43 6.59 -1.17
C PRO A 149 -15.65 6.54 -2.49
N LEU A 150 -14.36 6.90 -2.44
CA LEU A 150 -13.50 6.91 -3.61
C LEU A 150 -13.20 5.46 -4.05
N LYS A 151 -13.63 5.07 -5.24
CA LYS A 151 -13.38 3.72 -5.78
C LYS A 151 -12.08 3.67 -6.57
N LEU A 152 -11.54 2.45 -6.74
CA LEU A 152 -10.37 2.22 -7.57
C LEU A 152 -10.57 2.72 -9.01
N CYS A 153 -11.76 2.51 -9.59
CA CYS A 153 -12.09 2.99 -10.93
C CYS A 153 -12.15 4.53 -11.03
N ASP A 154 -12.61 5.21 -9.97
CA ASP A 154 -12.61 6.67 -9.90
C ASP A 154 -11.17 7.21 -9.93
N VAL A 155 -10.28 6.59 -9.14
CA VAL A 155 -8.85 6.97 -9.09
C VAL A 155 -8.18 6.78 -10.44
N ILE A 156 -8.41 5.65 -11.11
CA ILE A 156 -7.90 5.40 -12.46
C ILE A 156 -8.36 6.49 -13.43
N SER A 157 -9.65 6.82 -13.39
CA SER A 157 -10.25 7.83 -14.26
C SER A 157 -9.69 9.23 -13.98
N MET A 158 -9.52 9.57 -12.69
CA MET A 158 -8.90 10.82 -12.26
C MET A 158 -7.44 10.92 -12.73
N MET A 159 -6.66 9.84 -12.58
CA MET A 159 -5.28 9.78 -13.05
C MET A 159 -5.16 9.98 -14.56
N TYR A 160 -5.98 9.26 -15.34
CA TYR A 160 -5.99 9.40 -16.81
C TYR A 160 -6.32 10.83 -17.23
N ARG A 161 -7.38 11.41 -16.66
CA ARG A 161 -7.77 12.80 -16.94
C ARG A 161 -6.67 13.79 -16.56
N TYR A 162 -6.07 13.61 -15.38
CA TYR A 162 -5.03 14.51 -14.88
C TYR A 162 -3.80 14.50 -15.80
N PHE A 163 -3.24 13.34 -16.12
CA PHE A 163 -2.04 13.24 -16.95
C PHE A 163 -2.29 13.45 -18.45
N THR A 164 -3.54 13.36 -18.90
CA THR A 164 -3.91 13.81 -20.26
C THR A 164 -3.85 15.34 -20.36
N ASN A 165 -4.35 16.04 -19.34
CA ASN A 165 -4.38 17.51 -19.30
C ASN A 165 -3.05 18.13 -18.84
N ASN A 166 -2.28 17.41 -18.01
CA ASN A 166 -1.01 17.84 -17.43
C ASN A 166 0.03 16.73 -17.66
N PRO A 167 0.49 16.55 -18.91
CA PRO A 167 1.38 15.45 -19.24
C PRO A 167 2.73 15.60 -18.54
N TRP A 168 3.27 14.47 -18.08
CA TRP A 168 4.56 14.44 -17.43
C TRP A 168 5.65 14.85 -18.44
N THR A 169 6.54 15.75 -18.03
CA THR A 169 7.71 16.12 -18.83
C THR A 169 8.93 15.36 -18.31
N SER A 170 9.57 14.59 -19.17
CA SER A 170 10.78 13.85 -18.82
C SER A 170 11.93 14.81 -18.53
N MET A 171 13.01 14.32 -17.91
CA MET A 171 14.23 15.12 -17.72
C MET A 171 14.86 15.60 -19.04
N ARG A 172 14.47 14.99 -20.17
CA ARG A 172 14.92 15.37 -21.52
C ARG A 172 13.98 16.36 -22.21
N GLY A 173 12.94 16.84 -21.53
CA GLY A 173 11.92 17.72 -22.09
C GLY A 173 10.83 17.01 -22.91
N GLU A 174 10.85 15.68 -22.96
CA GLU A 174 9.86 14.91 -23.73
C GLU A 174 8.53 14.81 -22.98
N VAL A 175 7.44 15.10 -23.68
CA VAL A 175 6.08 15.02 -23.15
C VAL A 175 5.60 13.56 -23.21
N VAL A 176 5.31 12.99 -22.05
CA VAL A 176 4.78 11.62 -21.93
C VAL A 176 3.28 11.63 -22.22
N LYS A 177 2.88 10.93 -23.28
CA LYS A 177 1.46 10.65 -23.57
C LYS A 177 1.02 9.39 -22.85
N VAL A 178 0.20 9.56 -21.82
CA VAL A 178 -0.39 8.43 -21.10
C VAL A 178 -1.46 7.73 -21.95
N ARG A 179 -1.68 6.44 -21.67
CA ARG A 179 -2.76 5.65 -22.27
C ARG A 179 -3.80 5.34 -21.21
N GLU A 180 -4.99 4.96 -21.65
CA GLU A 180 -6.01 4.43 -20.75
C GLU A 180 -5.46 3.21 -19.98
N TYR A 181 -5.86 3.12 -18.71
CA TYR A 181 -5.38 2.10 -17.80
C TYR A 181 -6.09 0.78 -18.06
N VAL A 182 -5.32 -0.31 -18.14
CA VAL A 182 -5.86 -1.66 -18.19
C VAL A 182 -6.09 -2.15 -16.77
N LEU A 183 -7.36 -2.24 -16.36
CA LEU A 183 -7.71 -2.83 -15.06
C LEU A 183 -7.71 -4.36 -15.16
N LEU A 184 -7.00 -5.00 -14.25
CA LEU A 184 -6.84 -6.45 -14.17
C LEU A 184 -7.58 -6.95 -12.91
N PRO A 185 -8.78 -7.52 -13.06
CA PRO A 185 -9.66 -7.84 -11.92
C PRO A 185 -9.25 -9.09 -11.14
N SER A 186 -8.10 -9.69 -11.44
CA SER A 186 -7.58 -10.83 -10.67
C SER A 186 -6.07 -11.01 -10.88
N ILE A 187 -5.45 -11.74 -9.95
CA ILE A 187 -4.06 -12.22 -10.13
C ILE A 187 -3.93 -13.10 -11.38
N THR A 188 -4.96 -13.88 -11.72
CA THR A 188 -4.97 -14.70 -12.94
C THR A 188 -4.95 -13.82 -14.19
N SER A 189 -5.72 -12.73 -14.20
CA SER A 189 -5.72 -11.74 -15.28
C SER A 189 -4.35 -11.07 -15.41
N LEU A 190 -3.69 -10.75 -14.29
CA LEU A 190 -2.30 -10.27 -14.32
C LEU A 190 -1.35 -11.28 -14.95
N ARG A 191 -1.38 -12.54 -14.50
CA ARG A 191 -0.48 -13.58 -15.03
C ARG A 191 -0.72 -13.76 -16.53
N ARG A 192 -1.97 -13.81 -16.97
CA ARG A 192 -2.34 -13.87 -18.39
C ARG A 192 -1.80 -12.66 -19.16
N TYR A 193 -1.97 -11.45 -18.64
CA TYR A 193 -1.46 -10.23 -19.26
C TYR A 193 0.06 -10.23 -19.40
N ILE A 194 0.78 -10.63 -18.35
CA ILE A 194 2.24 -10.80 -18.36
C ILE A 194 2.67 -11.85 -19.40
N THR A 195 1.99 -13.00 -19.44
CA THR A 195 2.28 -14.08 -20.39
C THR A 195 2.05 -13.67 -21.84
N ILE A 196 1.04 -12.87 -22.12
CA ILE A 196 0.74 -12.44 -23.49
C ILE A 196 1.66 -11.30 -23.94
N HIS A 197 1.91 -10.31 -23.09
CA HIS A 197 2.58 -9.08 -23.50
C HIS A 197 4.08 -9.03 -23.21
N TYR A 198 4.57 -9.74 -22.18
CA TYR A 198 5.96 -9.59 -21.71
C TYR A 198 6.80 -10.85 -21.89
N LEU A 199 6.24 -12.05 -21.72
CA LEU A 199 6.99 -13.31 -21.87
C LEU A 199 7.52 -13.54 -23.29
N PRO A 200 6.77 -13.30 -24.37
CA PRO A 200 7.27 -13.49 -25.74
C PRO A 200 8.43 -12.54 -26.04
N LEU A 201 8.31 -11.27 -25.63
CA LEU A 201 9.39 -10.29 -25.77
C LEU A 201 10.65 -10.72 -25.01
N LEU A 202 10.49 -11.26 -23.79
CA LEU A 202 11.60 -11.79 -23.03
C LEU A 202 12.23 -13.02 -23.70
N GLN A 203 11.43 -13.93 -24.26
CA GLN A 203 11.95 -15.09 -25.00
C GLN A 203 12.74 -14.67 -26.24
N VAL A 204 12.25 -13.69 -27.01
CA VAL A 204 12.99 -13.11 -28.13
C VAL A 204 14.28 -12.45 -27.66
N LEU A 205 14.24 -11.69 -26.56
CA LEU A 205 15.44 -11.07 -25.99
C LEU A 205 16.49 -12.11 -25.58
N LYS A 206 16.06 -13.22 -24.95
CA LYS A 206 16.94 -14.33 -24.58
C LYS A 206 17.55 -15.04 -25.79
N LEU A 207 16.76 -15.24 -26.85
CA LEU A 207 17.27 -15.82 -28.09
C LEU A 207 18.32 -14.90 -28.73
N MET A 208 18.03 -13.60 -28.83
CA MET A 208 19.01 -12.61 -29.30
C MET A 208 20.26 -12.57 -28.44
N ASN A 209 20.10 -12.68 -27.12
CA ASN A 209 21.21 -12.72 -26.18
C ASN A 209 22.11 -13.95 -26.41
N MET A 210 21.52 -15.12 -26.67
CA MET A 210 22.25 -16.33 -27.04
C MET A 210 23.01 -16.14 -28.36
N LEU A 211 22.38 -15.55 -29.38
CA LEU A 211 22.99 -15.29 -30.68
C LEU A 211 24.11 -14.23 -30.62
N LEU A 212 24.06 -13.32 -29.66
CA LEU A 212 25.02 -12.24 -29.47
C LEU A 212 26.00 -12.52 -28.32
N TYR A 213 26.32 -13.80 -28.08
CA TYR A 213 27.33 -14.22 -27.10
C TYR A 213 27.14 -13.58 -25.71
N HIS A 214 25.92 -13.62 -25.19
CA HIS A 214 25.59 -13.15 -23.84
C HIS A 214 25.69 -11.63 -23.60
N TYR A 215 25.72 -10.83 -24.67
CA TYR A 215 25.81 -9.36 -24.59
C TYR A 215 24.70 -8.68 -23.76
N PHE A 216 23.52 -9.29 -23.68
CA PHE A 216 22.33 -8.77 -22.98
C PHE A 216 21.99 -9.56 -21.69
N ASP A 217 22.92 -10.33 -21.11
CA ASP A 217 22.67 -11.12 -19.89
C ASP A 217 22.06 -10.27 -18.77
N ASP A 218 22.67 -9.12 -18.46
CA ASP A 218 22.19 -8.20 -17.43
C ASP A 218 20.78 -7.67 -17.71
N LYS A 219 20.48 -7.43 -19.00
CA LYS A 219 19.17 -6.91 -19.42
C LYS A 219 18.09 -7.99 -19.32
N CYS A 220 18.39 -9.23 -19.69
CA CYS A 220 17.50 -10.37 -19.51
C CYS A 220 17.19 -10.57 -18.03
N ALA A 221 18.23 -10.62 -17.19
CA ALA A 221 18.09 -10.78 -15.75
C ALA A 221 17.28 -9.63 -15.11
N ALA A 222 17.48 -8.39 -15.57
CA ALA A 222 16.72 -7.23 -15.11
C ALA A 222 15.22 -7.34 -15.44
N VAL A 223 14.87 -7.75 -16.67
CA VAL A 223 13.46 -7.91 -17.08
C VAL A 223 12.78 -9.02 -16.27
N GLU A 224 13.43 -10.17 -16.10
CA GLU A 224 12.91 -11.26 -15.27
C GLU A 224 12.67 -10.82 -13.83
N LYS A 225 13.66 -10.16 -13.24
CA LYS A 225 13.56 -9.62 -11.89
C LYS A 225 12.41 -8.62 -11.78
N ASN A 226 12.20 -7.76 -12.77
CA ASN A 226 11.09 -6.81 -12.79
C ASN A 226 9.72 -7.51 -12.85
N ILE A 227 9.58 -8.53 -13.71
CA ILE A 227 8.35 -9.33 -13.79
C ILE A 227 8.06 -10.02 -12.44
N SER A 228 9.07 -10.65 -11.83
CA SER A 228 8.93 -11.27 -10.51
C SER A 228 8.57 -10.25 -9.42
N MET A 229 9.14 -9.03 -9.49
CA MET A 229 8.80 -7.95 -8.55
C MET A 229 7.35 -7.49 -8.71
N VAL A 230 6.84 -7.35 -9.93
CA VAL A 230 5.42 -6.98 -10.19
C VAL A 230 4.47 -8.03 -9.63
N ILE A 231 4.73 -9.32 -9.90
CA ILE A 231 3.90 -10.42 -9.38
C ILE A 231 3.93 -10.45 -7.85
N ARG A 232 5.13 -10.31 -7.25
CA ARG A 232 5.27 -10.27 -5.80
C ARG A 232 4.53 -9.09 -5.18
N PHE A 233 4.59 -7.92 -5.80
CA PHE A 233 3.88 -6.74 -5.35
C PHE A 233 2.37 -6.98 -5.40
N ALA A 234 1.86 -7.54 -6.50
CA ALA A 234 0.45 -7.89 -6.64
C ALA A 234 -0.06 -8.83 -5.55
N GLU A 235 0.72 -9.86 -5.20
CA GLU A 235 0.36 -10.81 -4.13
C GLU A 235 0.38 -10.16 -2.73
N ILE A 236 1.32 -9.24 -2.47
CA ILE A 236 1.38 -8.50 -1.20
C ILE A 236 0.16 -7.59 -1.03
N TYR A 237 -0.25 -6.92 -2.11
CA TYR A 237 -1.36 -5.97 -2.07
C TYR A 237 -2.73 -6.58 -2.35
N ARG A 238 -2.77 -7.86 -2.75
CA ARG A 238 -3.98 -8.64 -2.99
C ARG A 238 -5.08 -8.44 -1.93
N PRO A 239 -4.82 -8.55 -0.61
CA PRO A 239 -5.88 -8.38 0.39
C PRO A 239 -6.45 -6.96 0.47
N TYR A 240 -5.75 -5.96 -0.07
CA TYR A 240 -6.19 -4.56 -0.06
C TYR A 240 -6.94 -4.18 -1.34
N VAL A 241 -6.48 -4.67 -2.51
CA VAL A 241 -7.08 -4.32 -3.81
C VAL A 241 -8.24 -5.23 -4.22
N PHE A 242 -8.41 -6.37 -3.55
CA PHE A 242 -9.55 -7.30 -3.70
C PHE A 242 -10.30 -7.45 -2.38
N PHE A 243 -10.49 -6.33 -1.67
CA PHE A 243 -11.18 -6.33 -0.40
C PHE A 243 -12.70 -6.30 -0.61
N TYR A 244 -13.35 -7.42 -0.33
CA TYR A 244 -14.80 -7.52 -0.18
C TYR A 244 -15.10 -7.40 1.31
N GLY A 245 -15.30 -6.18 1.80
CA GLY A 245 -15.71 -5.99 3.20
C GLY A 245 -17.01 -6.75 3.45
N MET A 246 -17.02 -7.66 4.43
CA MET A 246 -18.29 -8.13 4.98
C MET A 246 -18.97 -6.90 5.59
N ARG A 247 -20.06 -6.41 4.97
CA ARG A 247 -21.02 -5.52 5.64
C ARG A 247 -21.69 -6.32 6.75
N VAL A 248 -21.02 -6.48 7.88
CA VAL A 248 -21.65 -6.97 9.10
C VAL A 248 -22.38 -5.78 9.70
N PHE A 249 -23.70 -5.75 9.53
CA PHE A 249 -24.55 -4.90 10.36
C PHE A 249 -24.36 -5.36 11.81
N TYR A 250 -23.75 -4.52 12.65
CA TYR A 250 -23.49 -4.85 14.05
C TYR A 250 -24.81 -4.99 14.83
N SER A 251 -25.00 -6.15 15.45
CA SER A 251 -25.82 -6.33 16.65
C SER A 251 -24.91 -6.15 17.89
N PRO A 252 -25.36 -5.52 18.99
CA PRO A 252 -24.46 -4.91 19.98
C PRO A 252 -23.74 -5.89 20.94
N SER A 253 -23.85 -7.20 20.76
CA SER A 253 -23.47 -8.16 21.81
C SER A 253 -22.09 -8.81 21.66
N HIS A 254 -21.38 -8.68 20.53
CA HIS A 254 -20.05 -9.30 20.35
C HIS A 254 -19.04 -8.35 19.72
N TYR A 255 -18.04 -7.92 20.52
CA TYR A 255 -16.86 -7.22 20.05
C TYR A 255 -15.96 -8.19 19.24
N HIS A 256 -15.89 -7.99 17.92
CA HIS A 256 -14.83 -8.54 17.08
C HIS A 256 -13.96 -7.38 16.56
N PRO A 257 -12.64 -7.35 16.83
CA PRO A 257 -11.78 -6.21 16.52
C PRO A 257 -11.04 -6.41 15.21
N PHE A 258 -11.73 -6.48 14.06
CA PHE A 258 -11.03 -6.59 12.78
C PHE A 258 -11.69 -5.74 11.70
N MET A 259 -11.45 -4.43 11.78
CA MET A 259 -11.51 -3.55 10.62
C MET A 259 -10.06 -3.23 10.25
N PHE A 260 -9.59 -3.73 9.11
CA PHE A 260 -8.25 -3.44 8.63
C PHE A 260 -8.20 -1.98 8.18
N THR A 261 -7.61 -1.14 9.02
CA THR A 261 -7.07 0.17 8.64
C THR A 261 -5.55 0.09 8.75
N LEU A 262 -4.84 0.69 7.78
CA LEU A 262 -3.39 0.61 7.63
C LEU A 262 -2.63 1.48 8.65
#